data_AF-A0A1F6GL13-F1
#
_entry.id   AF-A0A1F6GL13-F1
#
_cell.length_a   1.000
_cell.length_b   1.000
_cell.length_c   1.000
_cell.angle_alpha   90.00
_cell.angle_beta   90.00
_cell.angle_gamma   90.00
#
_symmetry.space_group_name_H-M   'P 1'
#
loop_
_entity.id
_entity.type
_entity.pdbx_description
1 polymer ?
#
loop_
_entity_poly.entity_id
_entity_poly.type
_entity_poly.pdbx_seq_one_letter_code
_entity_poly.pdbx_strand_id
1 'polypeptide(L)'
;MAFQINSPELLDRLDRETARQSDLRTSFENLVLEEHLPLEREQSYLDFVPPDVSDSWGAQHQEYLAEKVQLANTSSTPPECFLYPASPSPVTKELIKNQHLARLESLEPLHRRGGYRGSLNDLVQFFEDYLKDRNDPVKTERMMALFDSWNLELDARPVFCTFWGALQNDLEQEDWADRLRDRLGLAHYSPGILNRSIPVALFSYPLRTVLDEHSVGVLAALTPPTSLDSKISNSGFFPAPAENIGRTLNLGDNGGMQAELLHRKISFKPSFLRQVGWIKRESLRTVETARQDYLNRFGDEMKHIEDLRRRQLGQ
;
A
#
# COMPACT_ATOMS: atom_id res chain seq x y z
N MET A 1 -22.86 11.12 -11.41
CA MET A 1 -23.02 10.04 -10.42
C MET A 1 -22.79 10.73 -9.07
N ALA A 2 -23.74 10.68 -8.14
CA ALA A 2 -23.63 11.44 -6.89
C ALA A 2 -22.55 10.80 -5.98
N PHE A 3 -21.65 11.63 -5.45
CA PHE A 3 -20.67 11.23 -4.46
C PHE A 3 -21.39 10.89 -3.14
N GLN A 4 -21.05 9.76 -2.54
CA GLN A 4 -21.65 9.30 -1.29
C GLN A 4 -20.61 9.49 -0.19
N ILE A 5 -20.69 10.61 0.54
CA ILE A 5 -19.96 10.74 1.80
C ILE A 5 -20.75 9.92 2.81
N ASN A 6 -20.11 8.87 3.31
CA ASN A 6 -20.75 7.81 4.06
C ASN A 6 -21.11 8.22 5.50
N SER A 7 -20.38 9.16 6.12
CA SER A 7 -20.72 9.68 7.45
C SER A 7 -20.56 11.20 7.61
N PRO A 8 -21.66 11.93 7.94
CA PRO A 8 -21.60 13.32 8.41
C PRO A 8 -20.71 13.52 9.66
N GLU A 9 -20.45 12.47 10.44
CA GLU A 9 -19.64 12.53 11.65
C GLU A 9 -18.16 12.72 11.34
N LEU A 10 -17.65 12.11 10.26
CA LEU A 10 -16.28 12.33 9.80
C LEU A 10 -16.08 13.77 9.31
N LEU A 11 -17.08 14.37 8.66
CA LEU A 11 -17.01 15.76 8.20
C LEU A 11 -16.92 16.75 9.37
N ASP A 12 -17.77 16.60 10.38
CA ASP A 12 -17.74 17.45 11.59
C ASP A 12 -16.41 17.32 12.37
N ARG A 13 -15.68 16.20 12.22
CA ARG A 13 -14.32 16.04 12.77
C ARG A 13 -13.28 16.83 11.97
N LEU A 14 -13.35 16.84 10.63
CA LEU A 14 -12.38 17.55 9.79
C LEU A 14 -12.37 19.06 10.09
N ASP A 15 -13.56 19.65 10.19
CA ASP A 15 -13.72 21.08 10.49
C ASP A 15 -13.18 21.46 11.89
N ARG A 16 -13.18 20.52 12.84
CA ARG A 16 -12.59 20.71 14.18
C ARG A 16 -11.06 20.53 14.18
N GLU A 17 -10.55 19.58 13.40
CA GLU A 17 -9.11 19.30 13.30
C GLU A 17 -8.35 20.40 12.54
N THR A 18 -9.01 21.09 11.60
CA THR A 18 -8.47 22.27 10.91
C THR A 18 -7.93 23.37 11.84
N ALA A 19 -8.30 23.36 13.12
CA ALA A 19 -7.85 24.33 14.10
C ALA A 19 -6.53 23.97 14.82
N ARG A 20 -5.99 22.74 14.73
CA ARG A 20 -4.95 22.30 15.69
C ARG A 20 -3.64 21.71 15.14
N GLN A 21 -3.58 20.95 14.05
CA GLN A 21 -2.29 20.48 13.46
C GLN A 21 -2.37 20.22 11.94
N SER A 22 -1.37 20.66 11.16
CA SER A 22 -1.34 20.52 9.68
C SER A 22 -1.23 19.08 9.18
N ASP A 23 -0.54 18.24 9.94
CA ASP A 23 -0.10 16.91 9.48
C ASP A 23 -1.21 15.86 9.66
N LEU A 24 -1.90 15.89 10.81
CA LEU A 24 -3.07 15.05 11.06
C LEU A 24 -4.23 15.42 10.15
N ARG A 25 -4.41 16.71 9.84
CA ARG A 25 -5.42 17.19 8.90
C ARG A 25 -5.32 16.49 7.54
N THR A 26 -4.12 16.39 6.97
CA THR A 26 -3.93 15.76 5.65
C THR A 26 -4.36 14.29 5.64
N SER A 27 -3.99 13.57 6.70
CA SER A 27 -4.35 12.15 6.86
C SER A 27 -5.86 11.98 7.07
N PHE A 28 -6.46 12.90 7.82
CA PHE A 28 -7.90 12.90 8.07
C PHE A 28 -8.71 13.31 6.82
N GLU A 29 -8.21 14.27 6.03
CA GLU A 29 -8.78 14.60 4.72
C GLU A 29 -8.78 13.36 3.81
N ASN A 30 -7.71 12.57 3.78
CA ASN A 30 -7.69 11.33 2.98
C ASN A 30 -8.77 10.33 3.41
N LEU A 31 -9.07 10.26 4.71
CA LEU A 31 -10.15 9.42 5.24
C LEU A 31 -11.53 9.95 4.82
N VAL A 32 -11.77 11.25 4.96
CA VAL A 32 -13.04 11.89 4.56
C VAL A 32 -13.28 11.80 3.05
N LEU A 33 -12.21 11.86 2.26
CA LEU A 33 -12.26 11.82 0.81
C LEU A 33 -12.37 10.40 0.25
N GLU A 34 -12.23 9.37 1.09
CA GLU A 34 -12.23 7.97 0.71
C GLU A 34 -13.57 7.51 0.13
N GLU A 35 -13.65 7.38 -1.19
CA GLU A 35 -14.86 6.92 -1.89
C GLU A 35 -15.04 5.40 -1.87
N HIS A 36 -13.96 4.65 -1.61
CA HIS A 36 -13.97 3.19 -1.73
C HIS A 36 -14.13 2.50 -0.38
N LEU A 37 -14.24 3.25 0.72
CA LEU A 37 -14.47 2.71 2.05
C LEU A 37 -15.93 2.23 2.18
N PRO A 38 -16.18 0.93 2.39
CA PRO A 38 -17.55 0.46 2.61
C PRO A 38 -18.13 0.99 3.91
N LEU A 39 -19.43 1.29 3.90
CA LEU A 39 -20.17 1.79 5.06
C LEU A 39 -19.98 0.93 6.31
N GLU A 40 -19.97 -0.40 6.14
CA GLU A 40 -19.78 -1.35 7.25
C GLU A 40 -18.38 -1.25 7.85
N ARG A 41 -17.36 -1.04 7.00
CA ARG A 41 -15.97 -0.88 7.44
C ARG A 41 -15.76 0.46 8.14
N GLU A 42 -16.39 1.51 7.62
CA GLU A 42 -16.39 2.83 8.22
C GLU A 42 -17.02 2.80 9.61
N GLN A 43 -18.21 2.19 9.75
CA GLN A 43 -18.87 2.08 11.04
C GLN A 43 -18.02 1.29 12.04
N SER A 44 -17.45 0.16 11.63
CA SER A 44 -16.55 -0.62 12.49
C SER A 44 -15.32 0.18 12.95
N TYR A 45 -14.75 1.00 12.06
CA TYR A 45 -13.66 1.92 12.42
C TYR A 45 -14.13 3.00 13.41
N LEU A 46 -15.29 3.61 13.20
CA LEU A 46 -15.83 4.65 14.09
C LEU A 46 -16.22 4.11 15.47
N ASP A 47 -16.67 2.87 15.54
CA ASP A 47 -16.95 2.17 16.80
C ASP A 47 -15.66 1.87 17.58
N PHE A 48 -14.55 1.59 16.87
CA PHE A 48 -13.25 1.33 17.48
C PHE A 48 -12.49 2.62 17.86
N VAL A 49 -12.51 3.60 16.96
CA VAL A 49 -11.85 4.90 17.08
C VAL A 49 -12.95 5.95 17.35
N PRO A 50 -13.39 6.07 18.62
CA PRO A 50 -14.52 6.91 18.96
C PRO A 50 -14.29 8.37 18.58
N PRO A 51 -15.35 9.17 18.43
CA PRO A 51 -15.28 10.57 17.95
C PRO A 51 -14.57 11.60 18.81
N ASP A 52 -13.66 11.20 19.67
CA ASP A 52 -12.86 12.13 20.45
C ASP A 52 -11.64 12.62 19.65
N VAL A 53 -11.65 13.92 19.32
CA VAL A 53 -10.66 14.64 18.50
C VAL A 53 -9.47 15.07 19.37
N SER A 54 -9.02 14.19 20.27
CA SER A 54 -7.85 14.45 21.09
C SER A 54 -6.58 14.07 20.33
N ASP A 55 -5.41 14.48 20.84
CA ASP A 55 -4.09 14.08 20.33
C ASP A 55 -3.92 12.53 20.24
N SER A 56 -4.88 11.77 20.76
CA SER A 56 -4.99 10.31 20.69
C SER A 56 -5.45 9.72 19.36
N TRP A 57 -6.05 10.47 18.41
CA TRP A 57 -6.55 9.83 17.16
C TRP A 57 -5.44 9.06 16.44
N GLY A 58 -4.25 9.67 16.39
CA GLY A 58 -3.04 9.04 15.88
C GLY A 58 -2.75 7.68 16.53
N ALA A 59 -2.81 7.63 17.86
CA ALA A 59 -2.57 6.42 18.64
C ALA A 59 -3.68 5.38 18.49
N GLN A 60 -4.95 5.80 18.54
CA GLN A 60 -6.10 4.93 18.37
C GLN A 60 -6.14 4.29 16.97
N HIS A 61 -5.75 5.02 15.94
CA HIS A 61 -5.59 4.45 14.61
C HIS A 61 -4.47 3.40 14.56
N GLN A 62 -3.36 3.61 15.27
CA GLN A 62 -2.32 2.57 15.37
C GLN A 62 -2.82 1.32 16.10
N GLU A 63 -3.63 1.50 17.14
CA GLU A 63 -4.30 0.39 17.84
C GLU A 63 -5.27 -0.35 16.91
N TYR A 64 -6.10 0.38 16.16
CA TYR A 64 -6.98 -0.19 15.13
C TYR A 64 -6.18 -1.01 14.12
N LEU A 65 -5.07 -0.47 13.60
CA LEU A 65 -4.21 -1.20 12.67
C LEU A 65 -3.67 -2.48 13.32
N ALA A 66 -3.20 -2.44 14.56
CA ALA A 66 -2.69 -3.62 15.25
C ALA A 66 -3.77 -4.69 15.47
N GLU A 67 -5.00 -4.29 15.81
CA GLU A 67 -6.08 -5.19 16.18
C GLU A 67 -6.93 -5.70 15.01
N LYS A 68 -6.97 -4.97 13.88
CA LYS A 68 -7.89 -5.25 12.77
C LYS A 68 -7.22 -5.48 11.43
N VAL A 69 -6.00 -4.96 11.23
CA VAL A 69 -5.33 -4.95 9.92
C VAL A 69 -4.03 -5.76 9.93
N GLN A 70 -3.11 -5.45 10.84
CA GLN A 70 -1.78 -6.06 11.00
C GLN A 70 -1.83 -7.27 11.94
N LEU A 71 -2.76 -8.17 11.66
CA LEU A 71 -3.03 -9.34 12.49
C LEU A 71 -1.85 -10.30 12.50
N ALA A 72 -1.67 -11.02 13.61
CA ALA A 72 -0.70 -12.11 13.68
C ALA A 72 -0.96 -13.17 12.60
N ASN A 73 0.10 -13.84 12.15
CA ASN A 73 0.00 -14.91 11.14
C ASN A 73 -0.87 -16.11 11.57
N THR A 74 -1.10 -16.26 12.87
CA THR A 74 -1.97 -17.29 13.48
C THR A 74 -3.43 -16.88 13.58
N SER A 75 -3.79 -15.64 13.19
CA SER A 75 -5.16 -15.18 13.23
C SER A 75 -6.06 -16.02 12.31
N SER A 76 -7.17 -16.52 12.84
CA SER A 76 -8.21 -17.22 12.08
C SER A 76 -9.07 -16.26 11.25
N THR A 77 -9.10 -14.98 11.62
CA THR A 77 -9.83 -13.93 10.92
C THR A 77 -8.88 -13.20 9.96
N PRO A 78 -9.28 -12.95 8.70
CA PRO A 78 -8.49 -12.13 7.79
C PRO A 78 -8.51 -10.66 8.26
N PRO A 79 -7.55 -9.83 7.78
CA PRO A 79 -7.60 -8.39 7.98
C PRO A 79 -8.94 -7.79 7.52
N GLU A 80 -9.39 -6.77 8.22
CA GLU A 80 -10.73 -6.20 8.05
C GLU A 80 -11.02 -5.66 6.65
N CYS A 81 -10.00 -5.19 5.93
CA CYS A 81 -10.12 -4.77 4.52
C CYS A 81 -10.61 -5.88 3.58
N PHE A 82 -10.46 -7.15 3.96
CA PHE A 82 -10.94 -8.30 3.21
C PHE A 82 -12.28 -8.85 3.72
N LEU A 83 -12.76 -8.40 4.89
CA LEU A 83 -14.08 -8.71 5.42
C LEU A 83 -15.16 -7.83 4.77
N TYR A 84 -14.80 -6.57 4.52
CA TYR A 84 -15.63 -5.57 3.87
C TYR A 84 -14.92 -5.10 2.60
N PRO A 85 -14.88 -5.92 1.54
CA PRO A 85 -14.23 -5.49 0.30
C PRO A 85 -15.02 -4.33 -0.31
N ALA A 86 -14.29 -3.31 -0.78
CA ALA A 86 -14.88 -2.27 -1.62
C ALA A 86 -15.59 -2.93 -2.82
N SER A 87 -16.68 -2.31 -3.28
CA SER A 87 -17.53 -2.69 -4.43
C SER A 87 -16.75 -3.46 -5.52
N PRO A 88 -17.31 -4.53 -6.14
CA PRO A 88 -16.53 -5.55 -6.83
C PRO A 88 -15.53 -4.94 -7.80
N SER A 89 -14.26 -4.99 -7.40
CA SER A 89 -13.17 -4.51 -8.23
C SER A 89 -13.25 -5.21 -9.60
N PRO A 90 -13.01 -4.52 -10.73
CA PRO A 90 -13.02 -5.12 -12.07
C PRO A 90 -12.01 -6.26 -12.22
N VAL A 91 -11.14 -6.45 -11.21
CA VAL A 91 -10.30 -7.63 -10.97
C VAL A 91 -11.08 -8.96 -10.97
N THR A 92 -12.41 -8.91 -10.92
CA THR A 92 -13.34 -10.05 -11.04
C THR A 92 -13.48 -10.63 -12.46
N LYS A 93 -12.95 -10.01 -13.53
CA LYS A 93 -13.00 -10.61 -14.88
C LYS A 93 -11.90 -11.67 -15.07
N GLU A 94 -12.26 -12.84 -15.61
CA GLU A 94 -11.38 -13.96 -15.98
C GLU A 94 -10.06 -13.54 -16.68
N LEU A 95 -10.09 -12.46 -17.46
CA LEU A 95 -8.93 -11.87 -18.14
C LEU A 95 -7.79 -11.45 -17.20
N ILE A 96 -8.04 -11.24 -15.90
CA ILE A 96 -7.07 -10.71 -14.95
C ILE A 96 -6.34 -11.82 -14.18
N LYS A 97 -6.84 -13.07 -14.20
CA LYS A 97 -6.18 -14.22 -13.52
C LYS A 97 -4.78 -14.53 -14.07
N ASN A 98 -4.55 -14.21 -15.35
CA ASN A 98 -3.24 -14.38 -16.02
C ASN A 98 -2.31 -13.18 -15.83
N GLN A 99 -2.77 -12.09 -15.21
CA GLN A 99 -1.91 -10.96 -14.95
C GLN A 99 -0.94 -11.29 -13.81
N HIS A 100 0.23 -10.67 -13.88
CA HIS A 100 1.22 -10.74 -12.84
C HIS A 100 1.10 -9.51 -11.94
N LEU A 101 1.11 -9.76 -10.64
CA LEU A 101 1.30 -8.72 -9.64
C LEU A 101 2.79 -8.43 -9.49
N ALA A 102 3.10 -7.23 -9.03
CA ALA A 102 4.43 -6.76 -8.71
C ALA A 102 4.44 -6.16 -7.30
N ARG A 103 5.45 -6.54 -6.52
CA ARG A 103 5.60 -6.10 -5.13
C ARG A 103 7.06 -5.76 -4.86
N LEU A 104 7.31 -4.56 -4.32
CA LEU A 104 8.63 -4.12 -3.90
C LEU A 104 8.76 -4.28 -2.38
N GLU A 105 9.75 -5.02 -1.93
CA GLU A 105 9.99 -5.28 -0.51
C GLU A 105 11.38 -4.84 -0.08
N SER A 106 11.48 -4.24 1.11
CA SER A 106 12.76 -4.06 1.78
C SER A 106 13.34 -5.40 2.19
N LEU A 107 14.65 -5.59 2.02
CA LEU A 107 15.39 -6.75 2.52
C LEU A 107 15.82 -6.60 3.98
N GLU A 108 15.59 -5.43 4.60
CA GLU A 108 15.96 -5.21 6.00
C GLU A 108 15.28 -6.15 6.99
N PRO A 109 13.98 -6.49 6.87
CA PRO A 109 13.34 -7.45 7.77
C PRO A 109 13.99 -8.83 7.73
N LEU A 110 14.42 -9.28 6.54
CA LEU A 110 15.13 -10.55 6.37
C LEU A 110 16.48 -10.54 7.09
N HIS A 111 17.21 -9.41 7.00
CA HIS A 111 18.48 -9.22 7.70
C HIS A 111 18.32 -9.11 9.22
N ARG A 112 17.31 -8.38 9.70
CA ARG A 112 17.12 -8.13 11.15
C ARG A 112 16.47 -9.31 11.88
N ARG A 113 15.51 -9.98 11.23
CA ARG A 113 14.65 -11.00 11.87
C ARG A 113 14.70 -12.36 11.16
N GLY A 114 14.82 -12.37 9.83
CA GLY A 114 14.83 -13.60 9.02
C GLY A 114 16.14 -14.40 9.03
N GLY A 115 16.90 -14.34 10.12
CA GLY A 115 18.03 -15.25 10.36
C GLY A 115 19.31 -15.03 9.54
N TYR A 116 19.33 -14.09 8.58
CA TYR A 116 20.56 -13.79 7.84
C TYR A 116 21.61 -13.14 8.75
N ARG A 117 22.86 -13.59 8.67
CA ARG A 117 23.96 -13.17 9.57
C ARG A 117 25.08 -12.37 8.88
N GLY A 118 25.07 -12.28 7.56
CA GLY A 118 26.01 -11.44 6.79
C GLY A 118 25.56 -9.98 6.72
N SER A 119 26.29 -9.14 6.00
CA SER A 119 25.89 -7.75 5.76
C SER A 119 24.73 -7.64 4.75
N LEU A 120 24.05 -6.49 4.71
CA LEU A 120 23.05 -6.21 3.66
C LEU A 120 23.64 -6.29 2.24
N ASN A 121 24.92 -5.92 2.07
CA ASN A 121 25.61 -6.05 0.79
C ASN A 121 25.77 -7.51 0.39
N ASP A 122 26.17 -8.38 1.34
CA ASP A 122 26.31 -9.81 1.08
C ASP A 122 24.95 -10.46 0.77
N LEU A 123 23.87 -9.97 1.39
CA LEU A 123 22.51 -10.44 1.13
C LEU A 123 22.05 -10.08 -0.28
N VAL A 124 22.26 -8.82 -0.68
CA VAL A 124 21.93 -8.37 -2.04
C VAL A 124 22.78 -9.12 -3.07
N GLN A 125 24.09 -9.25 -2.84
CA GLN A 125 24.96 -10.02 -3.74
C GLN A 125 24.51 -11.47 -3.89
N PHE A 126 24.12 -12.10 -2.78
CA PHE A 126 23.58 -13.46 -2.81
C PHE A 126 22.30 -13.57 -3.67
N PHE A 127 21.40 -12.58 -3.58
CA PHE A 127 20.19 -12.55 -4.42
C PHE A 127 20.54 -12.35 -5.90
N GLU A 128 21.49 -11.47 -6.21
CA GLU A 128 21.97 -11.26 -7.58
C GLU A 128 22.60 -12.54 -8.16
N ASP A 129 23.43 -13.23 -7.38
CA ASP A 129 24.11 -14.45 -7.81
C ASP A 129 23.15 -15.61 -8.01
N TYR A 130 22.06 -15.66 -7.23
CA TYR A 130 20.94 -16.58 -7.45
C TYR A 130 20.15 -16.23 -8.72
N LEU A 131 19.92 -14.94 -8.98
CA LEU A 131 19.21 -14.51 -10.20
C LEU A 131 20.00 -14.84 -11.48
N LYS A 132 21.34 -14.78 -11.43
CA LYS A 132 22.24 -15.14 -12.53
C LYS A 132 22.29 -16.65 -12.79
N ASP A 133 22.12 -17.46 -11.74
CA ASP A 133 22.16 -18.92 -11.84
C ASP A 133 21.17 -19.57 -10.87
N ARG A 134 19.94 -19.73 -11.34
CA ARG A 134 18.84 -20.35 -10.58
C ARG A 134 18.90 -21.88 -10.54
N ASN A 135 19.79 -22.50 -11.32
CA ASN A 135 19.88 -23.95 -11.41
C ASN A 135 20.92 -24.53 -10.44
N ASP A 136 21.74 -23.69 -9.81
CA ASP A 136 22.64 -24.07 -8.74
C ASP A 136 21.82 -24.62 -7.54
N PRO A 137 21.95 -25.92 -7.21
CA PRO A 137 21.17 -26.55 -6.16
C PRO A 137 21.51 -26.00 -4.78
N VAL A 138 22.77 -25.62 -4.53
CA VAL A 138 23.21 -25.08 -3.24
C VAL A 138 22.64 -23.69 -3.02
N LYS A 139 22.67 -22.83 -4.05
CA LYS A 139 22.02 -21.50 -3.97
C LYS A 139 20.52 -21.62 -3.84
N THR A 140 19.90 -22.56 -4.54
CA THR A 140 18.45 -22.79 -4.50
C THR A 140 18.00 -23.22 -3.11
N GLU A 141 18.66 -24.22 -2.52
CA GLU A 141 18.38 -24.69 -1.15
C GLU A 141 18.53 -23.55 -0.14
N ARG A 142 19.62 -22.77 -0.24
CA ARG A 142 19.84 -21.63 0.64
C ARG A 142 18.79 -20.52 0.45
N MET A 143 18.35 -20.26 -0.78
CA MET A 143 17.30 -19.28 -1.06
C MET A 143 15.94 -19.74 -0.52
N MET A 144 15.63 -21.04 -0.64
CA MET A 144 14.44 -21.63 -0.03
C MET A 144 14.44 -21.45 1.49
N ALA A 145 15.54 -21.81 2.16
CA ALA A 145 15.66 -21.66 3.62
C ALA A 145 15.51 -20.20 4.08
N LEU A 146 16.04 -19.24 3.33
CA LEU A 146 15.86 -17.82 3.62
C LEU A 146 14.41 -17.37 3.48
N PHE A 147 13.71 -17.82 2.43
CA PHE A 147 12.31 -17.47 2.24
C PHE A 147 11.39 -18.18 3.23
N ASP A 148 11.70 -19.41 3.64
CA ASP A 148 11.00 -20.09 4.73
C ASP A 148 11.12 -19.28 6.02
N SER A 149 12.33 -18.84 6.37
CA SER A 149 12.51 -17.96 7.53
C SER A 149 11.79 -16.62 7.38
N TRP A 150 11.78 -16.03 6.18
CA TRP A 150 11.03 -14.79 5.94
C TRP A 150 9.52 -15.02 6.15
N ASN A 151 8.98 -16.07 5.55
CA ASN A 151 7.54 -16.36 5.57
C ASN A 151 7.01 -16.62 6.99
N LEU A 152 7.85 -17.14 7.89
CA LEU A 152 7.56 -17.29 9.32
C LEU A 152 7.41 -15.95 10.03
N GLU A 153 8.25 -14.97 9.68
CA GLU A 153 8.25 -13.61 10.27
C GLU A 153 7.18 -12.69 9.68
N LEU A 154 6.59 -13.05 8.54
CA LEU A 154 5.50 -12.29 7.95
C LEU A 154 4.22 -12.48 8.77
N ASP A 155 3.66 -11.37 9.26
CA ASP A 155 2.31 -11.32 9.80
C ASP A 155 1.25 -11.37 8.67
N ALA A 156 -0.03 -11.27 9.04
CA ALA A 156 -1.13 -11.35 8.09
C ALA A 156 -1.49 -9.98 7.47
N ARG A 157 -0.64 -8.95 7.59
CA ARG A 157 -0.94 -7.61 7.07
C ARG A 157 -1.30 -7.64 5.57
N PRO A 158 -2.25 -6.81 5.11
CA PRO A 158 -2.54 -6.65 3.69
C PRO A 158 -1.27 -6.27 2.93
N VAL A 159 -1.12 -6.85 1.75
CA VAL A 159 0.05 -6.67 0.91
C VAL A 159 -0.28 -5.70 -0.19
N PHE A 160 0.39 -4.54 -0.18
CA PHE A 160 0.36 -3.56 -1.25
C PHE A 160 1.10 -4.07 -2.47
N CYS A 161 0.46 -4.01 -3.64
CA CYS A 161 1.03 -4.41 -4.92
C CYS A 161 0.46 -3.60 -6.07
N THR A 162 1.09 -3.72 -7.24
CA THR A 162 0.56 -3.19 -8.50
C THR A 162 0.60 -4.27 -9.59
N PHE A 163 0.17 -3.94 -10.81
CA PHE A 163 0.30 -4.82 -11.96
C PHE A 163 1.69 -4.70 -12.58
N TRP A 164 2.32 -5.84 -12.86
CA TRP A 164 3.65 -5.91 -13.47
C TRP A 164 3.75 -5.14 -14.79
N GLY A 165 2.72 -5.23 -15.63
CA GLY A 165 2.67 -4.54 -16.92
C GLY A 165 2.76 -3.02 -16.80
N ALA A 166 2.35 -2.43 -15.67
CA ALA A 166 2.43 -1.00 -15.45
C ALA A 166 3.86 -0.50 -15.14
N LEU A 167 4.79 -1.41 -14.82
CA LEU A 167 6.13 -1.09 -14.35
C LEU A 167 7.22 -1.29 -15.41
N GLN A 168 6.94 -1.96 -16.53
CA GLN A 168 7.96 -2.46 -17.46
C GLN A 168 8.98 -1.39 -17.87
N ASN A 169 8.51 -0.19 -18.23
CA ASN A 169 9.38 0.91 -18.65
C ASN A 169 10.38 1.34 -17.56
N ASP A 170 9.98 1.30 -16.29
CA ASP A 170 10.84 1.68 -15.17
C ASP A 170 11.87 0.58 -14.85
N LEU A 171 11.48 -0.69 -15.02
CA LEU A 171 12.31 -1.87 -14.74
C LEU A 171 13.48 -2.05 -15.71
N GLU A 172 13.41 -1.42 -16.88
CA GLU A 172 14.47 -1.43 -17.88
C GLU A 172 15.57 -0.40 -17.61
N GLN A 173 15.37 0.49 -16.63
CA GLN A 173 16.32 1.55 -16.30
C GLN A 173 17.34 1.10 -15.24
N GLU A 174 18.55 1.68 -15.26
CA GLU A 174 19.59 1.38 -14.27
C GLU A 174 19.16 1.77 -12.85
N ASP A 175 18.42 2.87 -12.71
CA ASP A 175 17.88 3.38 -11.45
C ASP A 175 16.43 2.93 -11.18
N TRP A 176 16.05 1.76 -11.69
CA TRP A 176 14.70 1.21 -11.56
C TRP A 176 14.17 1.23 -10.12
N ALA A 177 15.01 0.98 -9.12
CA ALA A 177 14.58 0.89 -7.72
C ALA A 177 14.11 2.25 -7.19
N ASP A 178 14.86 3.32 -7.49
CA ASP A 178 14.47 4.69 -7.16
C ASP A 178 13.18 5.09 -7.92
N ARG A 179 13.10 4.74 -9.21
CA ARG A 179 11.92 5.01 -10.06
C ARG A 179 10.66 4.31 -9.57
N LEU A 180 10.75 3.02 -9.22
CA LEU A 180 9.60 2.28 -8.68
C LEU A 180 9.16 2.86 -7.35
N ARG A 181 10.10 3.21 -6.48
CA ARG A 181 9.79 3.88 -5.21
C ARG A 181 9.00 5.15 -5.45
N ASP A 182 9.41 6.00 -6.40
CA ASP A 182 8.70 7.23 -6.73
C ASP A 182 7.34 6.94 -7.35
N ARG A 183 7.33 6.04 -8.34
CA ARG A 183 6.13 5.68 -9.07
C ARG A 183 5.04 5.14 -8.14
N LEU A 184 5.40 4.24 -7.24
CA LEU A 184 4.49 3.59 -6.31
C LEU A 184 4.24 4.40 -5.03
N GLY A 185 4.66 5.67 -4.97
CA GLY A 185 4.39 6.51 -3.80
C GLY A 185 4.99 5.98 -2.49
N LEU A 186 6.07 5.20 -2.56
CA LEU A 186 6.70 4.55 -1.40
C LEU A 186 7.59 5.54 -0.64
N ALA A 187 7.01 6.67 -0.20
CA ALA A 187 7.74 7.75 0.46
C ALA A 187 8.45 7.31 1.76
N HIS A 188 7.95 6.25 2.40
CA HIS A 188 8.58 5.64 3.58
C HIS A 188 9.90 4.94 3.24
N TYR A 189 10.14 4.59 1.97
CA TYR A 189 11.44 4.18 1.45
C TYR A 189 12.25 5.40 1.00
N SER A 190 12.54 6.30 1.94
CA SER A 190 13.37 7.47 1.71
C SER A 190 14.76 7.29 2.33
N PRO A 191 15.83 7.20 1.50
CA PRO A 191 17.20 7.16 1.98
C PRO A 191 17.60 8.36 2.85
N GLY A 192 17.01 9.54 2.61
CA GLY A 192 17.24 10.74 3.41
C GLY A 192 16.75 10.60 4.85
N ILE A 193 15.55 10.01 5.02
CA ILE A 193 14.97 9.75 6.35
C ILE A 193 15.79 8.69 7.09
N LEU A 194 16.26 7.66 6.39
CA LEU A 194 17.03 6.56 6.99
C LEU A 194 18.54 6.82 7.05
N ASN A 195 19.01 7.92 6.44
CA ASN A 195 20.40 8.27 6.22
C ASN A 195 21.25 7.11 5.65
N ARG A 196 20.65 6.31 4.76
CA ARG A 196 21.32 5.18 4.07
C ARG A 196 20.52 4.69 2.87
N SER A 197 21.18 4.01 1.94
CA SER A 197 20.51 3.27 0.87
C SER A 197 19.70 2.10 1.43
N ILE A 198 18.58 1.79 0.77
CA ILE A 198 17.62 0.76 1.20
C ILE A 198 17.70 -0.41 0.22
N PRO A 199 18.11 -1.61 0.68
CA PRO A 199 18.14 -2.79 -0.19
C PRO A 199 16.70 -3.28 -0.39
N VAL A 200 16.35 -3.50 -1.65
CA VAL A 200 15.00 -3.92 -2.05
C VAL A 200 15.03 -5.09 -3.00
N ALA A 201 14.00 -5.93 -2.92
CA ALA A 201 13.73 -7.00 -3.86
C ALA A 201 12.36 -6.79 -4.51
N LEU A 202 12.33 -6.97 -5.83
CA LEU A 202 11.12 -6.94 -6.62
C LEU A 202 10.63 -8.37 -6.86
N PHE A 203 9.39 -8.61 -6.49
CA PHE A 203 8.71 -9.87 -6.69
C PHE A 203 7.64 -9.75 -7.77
N SER A 204 7.48 -10.82 -8.56
CA SER A 204 6.36 -10.97 -9.48
C SER A 204 5.81 -12.37 -9.43
N TYR A 205 4.49 -12.45 -9.30
CA TYR A 205 3.75 -13.69 -9.24
C TYR A 205 2.40 -13.55 -9.96
N PRO A 206 1.88 -14.65 -10.54
CA PRO A 206 0.55 -14.65 -11.11
C PRO A 206 -0.49 -14.28 -10.07
N LEU A 207 -1.50 -13.50 -10.45
CA LEU A 207 -2.63 -13.22 -9.57
C LEU A 207 -3.31 -14.52 -9.11
N ARG A 208 -3.36 -15.52 -9.99
CA ARG A 208 -3.89 -16.84 -9.64
C ARG A 208 -3.25 -17.47 -8.40
N THR A 209 -1.96 -17.23 -8.14
CA THR A 209 -1.31 -17.69 -6.89
C THR A 209 -2.03 -17.16 -5.65
N VAL A 210 -2.43 -15.89 -5.66
CA VAL A 210 -3.17 -15.27 -4.55
C VAL A 210 -4.56 -15.91 -4.42
N LEU A 211 -5.26 -16.08 -5.55
CA LEU A 211 -6.62 -16.63 -5.54
C LEU A 211 -6.64 -18.08 -5.06
N ASP A 212 -5.69 -18.89 -5.52
CA ASP A 212 -5.59 -20.30 -5.19
C ASP A 212 -5.18 -20.50 -3.71
N GLU A 213 -4.33 -19.64 -3.15
CA GLU A 213 -3.95 -19.70 -1.72
C GLU A 213 -5.09 -19.31 -0.77
N HIS A 214 -6.05 -18.49 -1.21
CA HIS A 214 -7.07 -17.95 -0.31
C HIS A 214 -8.45 -18.59 -0.40
N SER A 215 -8.77 -19.41 -1.41
CA SER A 215 -9.97 -20.27 -1.64
C SER A 215 -11.38 -19.74 -1.30
N VAL A 216 -11.48 -18.56 -0.69
CA VAL A 216 -12.65 -17.74 -0.43
C VAL A 216 -12.74 -16.76 -1.61
N GLY A 217 -13.95 -16.50 -2.10
CA GLY A 217 -14.19 -15.81 -3.38
C GLY A 217 -13.33 -14.56 -3.64
N VAL A 218 -13.10 -14.23 -4.92
CA VAL A 218 -12.15 -13.23 -5.43
C VAL A 218 -12.11 -11.91 -4.64
N LEU A 219 -13.27 -11.41 -4.19
CA LEU A 219 -13.39 -10.16 -3.44
C LEU A 219 -12.75 -10.21 -2.05
N ALA A 220 -12.70 -11.38 -1.40
CA ALA A 220 -12.01 -11.55 -0.12
C ALA A 220 -10.50 -11.75 -0.27
N ALA A 221 -10.00 -11.93 -1.50
CA ALA A 221 -8.57 -12.09 -1.77
C ALA A 221 -7.89 -10.78 -2.17
N LEU A 222 -8.66 -9.84 -2.73
CA LEU A 222 -8.19 -8.58 -3.31
C LEU A 222 -9.13 -7.44 -2.98
N THR A 223 -8.58 -6.30 -2.58
CA THR A 223 -9.34 -5.07 -2.37
C THR A 223 -8.51 -3.87 -2.81
N PRO A 224 -9.12 -2.79 -3.31
CA PRO A 224 -8.49 -1.47 -3.31
C PRO A 224 -7.95 -1.15 -1.90
N PRO A 225 -6.73 -0.61 -1.77
CA PRO A 225 -6.32 0.04 -0.53
C PRO A 225 -7.26 1.20 -0.22
N THR A 226 -7.38 1.51 1.06
CA THR A 226 -8.07 2.68 1.60
C THR A 226 -7.15 3.41 2.59
N SER A 227 -7.51 4.63 2.97
CA SER A 227 -6.87 5.38 4.05
C SER A 227 -6.78 4.61 5.40
N LEU A 228 -7.59 3.58 5.61
CA LEU A 228 -7.59 2.75 6.82
C LEU A 228 -6.58 1.59 6.81
N ASP A 229 -5.85 1.38 5.72
CA ASP A 229 -4.97 0.21 5.53
C ASP A 229 -3.50 0.46 5.91
N SER A 230 -3.13 1.72 6.13
CA SER A 230 -1.77 2.12 6.47
C SER A 230 -1.71 2.94 7.74
N LYS A 231 -0.49 3.08 8.28
CA LYS A 231 -0.22 4.06 9.33
C LYS A 231 -0.60 5.45 8.84
N ILE A 232 -1.05 6.29 9.77
CA ILE A 232 -1.18 7.72 9.54
C ILE A 232 0.18 8.22 9.07
N SER A 233 0.19 8.75 7.87
CA SER A 233 1.37 9.32 7.27
C SER A 233 0.92 10.46 6.36
N ASN A 234 1.71 11.53 6.32
CA ASN A 234 1.48 12.64 5.40
C ASN A 234 1.70 12.22 3.93
N SER A 235 1.97 10.93 3.67
CA SER A 235 2.74 10.44 2.52
C SER A 235 1.97 9.83 1.33
N GLY A 236 0.67 10.10 1.20
CA GLY A 236 0.09 10.16 -0.16
C GLY A 236 -0.82 9.03 -0.62
N PHE A 237 -1.82 8.70 0.20
CA PHE A 237 -2.97 7.93 -0.28
C PHE A 237 -4.07 8.88 -0.79
N PHE A 238 -4.50 8.75 -2.05
CA PHE A 238 -5.69 9.44 -2.56
C PHE A 238 -6.57 8.44 -3.31
N PRO A 239 -7.86 8.37 -2.96
CA PRO A 239 -8.80 7.60 -3.75
C PRO A 239 -8.87 8.19 -5.17
N ALA A 240 -9.02 7.31 -6.16
CA ALA A 240 -9.28 7.76 -7.51
C ALA A 240 -10.74 8.20 -7.63
N PRO A 241 -11.05 9.37 -8.22
CA PRO A 241 -12.44 9.75 -8.46
C PRO A 241 -13.08 8.73 -9.41
N ALA A 242 -14.16 8.08 -8.95
CA ALA A 242 -15.04 7.20 -9.73
C ALA A 242 -14.37 6.18 -10.69
N GLU A 243 -13.19 5.64 -10.36
CA GLU A 243 -12.58 4.50 -11.08
C GLU A 243 -12.04 3.42 -10.14
N ASN A 244 -12.17 2.16 -10.57
CA ASN A 244 -12.35 1.00 -9.70
C ASN A 244 -11.08 0.39 -9.03
N ILE A 245 -9.98 1.14 -8.89
CA ILE A 245 -8.73 0.65 -8.27
C ILE A 245 -8.15 1.78 -7.39
N GLY A 246 -7.78 1.45 -6.15
CA GLY A 246 -7.14 2.39 -5.23
C GLY A 246 -5.81 2.88 -5.81
N ARG A 247 -5.43 4.12 -5.51
CA ARG A 247 -4.25 4.71 -6.12
C ARG A 247 -3.38 5.44 -5.10
N THR A 248 -2.09 5.42 -5.40
CA THR A 248 -1.08 6.14 -4.63
C THR A 248 -0.52 7.29 -5.48
N LEU A 249 -0.07 8.36 -4.82
CA LEU A 249 0.58 9.48 -5.49
C LEU A 249 1.88 9.03 -6.15
N ASN A 250 2.03 9.32 -7.44
CA ASN A 250 3.34 9.24 -8.09
C ASN A 250 4.21 10.42 -7.63
N LEU A 251 5.34 10.12 -6.99
CA LEU A 251 6.33 11.09 -6.54
C LEU A 251 7.33 11.47 -7.64
N GLY A 252 7.19 10.92 -8.84
CA GLY A 252 7.94 11.32 -10.02
C GLY A 252 7.36 12.54 -10.74
N ASP A 253 8.01 12.91 -11.84
CA ASP A 253 7.73 14.16 -12.58
C ASP A 253 6.34 14.21 -13.23
N ASN A 254 5.69 13.05 -13.40
CA ASN A 254 4.43 12.95 -14.15
C ASN A 254 3.18 13.30 -13.33
N GLY A 255 3.30 13.53 -12.01
CA GLY A 255 2.22 14.01 -11.14
C GLY A 255 0.90 13.23 -11.25
N GLY A 256 0.98 11.95 -11.62
CA GLY A 256 -0.17 11.10 -11.89
C GLY A 256 -0.47 10.18 -10.71
N MET A 257 -1.61 9.50 -10.77
CA MET A 257 -1.95 8.45 -9.81
C MET A 257 -1.49 7.08 -10.33
N GLN A 258 -0.95 6.21 -9.48
CA GLN A 258 -0.62 4.83 -9.84
C GLN A 258 -1.57 3.83 -9.20
N ALA A 259 -1.98 2.84 -9.99
CA ALA A 259 -2.87 1.78 -9.52
C ALA A 259 -2.18 0.91 -8.47
N GLU A 260 -2.88 0.68 -7.37
CA GLU A 260 -2.44 -0.13 -6.25
C GLU A 260 -3.58 -1.03 -5.79
N LEU A 261 -3.21 -2.22 -5.32
CA LEU A 261 -4.11 -3.24 -4.80
C LEU A 261 -3.57 -3.76 -3.49
N LEU A 262 -4.50 -4.19 -2.63
CA LEU A 262 -4.20 -5.04 -1.50
C LEU A 262 -4.54 -6.48 -1.83
N HIS A 263 -3.69 -7.39 -1.41
CA HIS A 263 -4.03 -8.80 -1.36
C HIS A 263 -3.66 -9.44 -0.02
N ARG A 264 -4.34 -10.54 0.31
CA ARG A 264 -4.01 -11.32 1.52
C ARG A 264 -2.61 -11.91 1.39
N LYS A 265 -1.92 -12.07 2.53
CA LYS A 265 -0.58 -12.67 2.60
C LYS A 265 -0.47 -13.92 1.70
N ILE A 266 0.57 -13.98 0.89
CA ILE A 266 1.03 -15.22 0.25
C ILE A 266 2.44 -15.54 0.73
N SER A 267 2.84 -16.80 0.65
CA SER A 267 4.21 -17.19 0.92
C SER A 267 5.13 -16.83 -0.24
N PHE A 268 6.23 -16.12 0.04
CA PHE A 268 7.26 -15.86 -0.96
C PHE A 268 7.92 -17.15 -1.41
N LYS A 269 8.16 -17.25 -2.72
CA LYS A 269 8.86 -18.38 -3.36
C LYS A 269 10.07 -17.85 -4.13
N PRO A 270 11.21 -18.55 -4.17
CA PRO A 270 12.39 -18.12 -4.93
C PRO A 270 12.07 -17.82 -6.42
N SER A 271 11.12 -18.57 -6.98
CA SER A 271 10.61 -18.37 -8.34
C SER A 271 9.92 -17.02 -8.58
N PHE A 272 9.49 -16.32 -7.53
CA PHE A 272 8.84 -15.00 -7.63
C PHE A 272 9.84 -13.85 -7.67
N LEU A 273 11.07 -14.05 -7.21
CA LEU A 273 12.10 -13.00 -7.25
C LEU A 273 12.38 -12.63 -8.72
N ARG A 274 12.40 -11.33 -9.03
CA ARG A 274 12.66 -10.82 -10.39
C ARG A 274 13.91 -9.96 -10.46
N GLN A 275 14.04 -9.01 -9.55
CA GLN A 275 15.18 -8.10 -9.47
C GLN A 275 15.51 -7.83 -8.00
N VAL A 276 16.75 -7.46 -7.74
CA VAL A 276 17.22 -6.97 -6.44
C VAL A 276 18.06 -5.72 -6.70
N GLY A 277 18.03 -4.77 -5.79
CA GLY A 277 18.72 -3.50 -5.98
C GLY A 277 18.68 -2.63 -4.74
N TRP A 278 18.97 -1.36 -4.94
CA TRP A 278 19.08 -0.37 -3.89
C TRP A 278 18.32 0.88 -4.28
N ILE A 279 17.47 1.37 -3.37
CA ILE A 279 16.99 2.74 -3.40
C ILE A 279 18.10 3.58 -2.79
N LYS A 280 18.70 4.46 -3.59
CA LYS A 280 19.91 5.20 -3.24
C LYS A 280 19.67 6.68 -3.09
N ARG A 281 18.68 7.21 -3.82
CA ARG A 281 18.43 8.64 -3.92
C ARG A 281 17.21 9.03 -3.11
N GLU A 282 17.23 10.23 -2.56
CA GLU A 282 15.99 10.86 -2.09
C GLU A 282 15.03 11.04 -3.27
N SER A 283 13.74 11.07 -2.96
CA SER A 283 12.76 11.44 -3.99
C SER A 283 12.97 12.91 -4.37
N LEU A 284 12.88 13.21 -5.66
CA LEU A 284 12.98 14.59 -6.15
C LEU A 284 11.77 15.45 -5.74
N ARG A 285 10.67 14.80 -5.33
CA ARG A 285 9.46 15.46 -4.88
C ARG A 285 9.10 15.03 -3.48
N THR A 286 8.63 15.97 -2.68
CA THR A 286 7.97 15.64 -1.42
C THR A 286 6.53 15.20 -1.70
N VAL A 287 5.93 14.50 -0.74
CA VAL A 287 4.52 14.14 -0.86
C VAL A 287 3.65 15.39 -0.90
N GLU A 288 3.98 16.40 -0.10
CA GLU A 288 3.26 17.67 -0.07
C GLU A 288 3.20 18.31 -1.46
N THR A 289 4.32 18.32 -2.20
CA THR A 289 4.34 18.84 -3.57
C THR A 289 3.54 17.96 -4.54
N ALA A 290 3.60 16.63 -4.41
CA ALA A 290 2.79 15.72 -5.24
C ALA A 290 1.28 15.87 -4.95
N ARG A 291 0.90 16.03 -3.68
CA ARG A 291 -0.46 16.33 -3.22
C ARG A 291 -0.96 17.65 -3.78
N GLN A 292 -0.17 18.71 -3.70
CA GLN A 292 -0.60 20.01 -4.19
C GLN A 292 -0.89 19.97 -5.70
N ASP A 293 -0.06 19.27 -6.49
CA ASP A 293 -0.30 19.10 -7.92
C ASP A 293 -1.55 18.26 -8.21
N TYR A 294 -1.77 17.19 -7.44
CA TYR A 294 -3.01 16.42 -7.50
C TYR A 294 -4.22 17.31 -7.23
N LEU A 295 -4.21 18.05 -6.12
CA LEU A 295 -5.29 18.97 -5.75
C LEU A 295 -5.47 20.11 -6.75
N ASN A 296 -4.40 20.57 -7.42
CA ASN A 296 -4.54 21.58 -8.48
C ASN A 296 -5.17 20.98 -9.74
N ARG A 297 -4.83 19.73 -10.07
CA ARG A 297 -5.30 19.03 -11.27
C ARG A 297 -6.75 18.58 -11.16
N PHE A 298 -7.14 18.08 -9.99
CA PHE A 298 -8.47 17.58 -9.70
C PHE A 298 -9.28 18.58 -8.84
N GLY A 299 -8.73 19.77 -8.59
CA GLY A 299 -9.28 20.74 -7.65
C GLY A 299 -10.68 21.23 -8.00
N ASP A 300 -11.03 21.30 -9.28
CA ASP A 300 -12.38 21.68 -9.70
C ASP A 300 -13.39 20.53 -9.51
N GLU A 301 -12.96 19.27 -9.62
CA GLU A 301 -13.76 18.10 -9.24
C GLU A 301 -13.90 18.02 -7.71
N MET A 302 -12.83 18.31 -6.97
CA MET A 302 -12.84 18.35 -5.50
C MET A 302 -13.68 19.52 -4.95
N LYS A 303 -13.65 20.69 -5.61
CA LYS A 303 -14.57 21.81 -5.34
C LYS A 303 -16.00 21.46 -5.66
N HIS A 304 -16.25 20.68 -6.72
CA HIS A 304 -17.58 20.16 -6.99
C HIS A 304 -18.06 19.21 -5.89
N ILE A 305 -17.17 18.39 -5.33
CA ILE A 305 -17.46 17.59 -4.13
C ILE A 305 -17.73 18.53 -2.95
N GLU A 306 -16.96 19.61 -2.73
CA GLU A 306 -17.24 20.64 -1.72
C GLU A 306 -18.57 21.38 -1.91
N ASP A 307 -18.98 21.63 -3.15
CA ASP A 307 -20.27 22.25 -3.44
C ASP A 307 -21.43 21.27 -3.29
N LEU A 308 -21.23 19.99 -3.58
CA LEU A 308 -22.17 18.91 -3.24
C LEU A 308 -22.26 18.73 -1.70
N ARG A 309 -21.13 18.89 -0.97
CA ARG A 309 -21.07 18.95 0.50
C ARG A 309 -21.94 20.08 1.06
N ARG A 310 -21.87 21.29 0.48
CA ARG A 310 -22.67 22.45 0.93
C ARG A 310 -24.16 22.26 0.70
N ARG A 311 -24.54 21.69 -0.45
CA ARG A 311 -25.95 21.48 -0.82
C ARG A 311 -26.64 20.34 -0.07
N GLN A 312 -25.91 19.28 0.28
CA GLN A 312 -26.47 18.17 1.08
C GLN A 312 -26.67 18.53 2.56
N LEU A 313 -25.93 19.52 3.07
CA LEU A 313 -26.05 20.04 4.44
C LEU A 313 -27.11 21.15 4.61
N GLY A 314 -27.88 21.48 3.57
CA GLY A 314 -28.96 22.46 3.67
C GLY A 314 -28.48 23.91 3.85
N GLN A 315 -27.47 24.31 3.09
CA GLN A 315 -27.32 25.70 2.64
C GLN A 315 -27.61 25.80 1.15
#